data_AF-K9SX35-F1
#
_entry.id   AF-K9SX35-F1
#
_cell.length_a   1.000
_cell.length_b   1.000
_cell.length_c   1.000
_cell.angle_alpha   90.00
_cell.angle_beta   90.00
_cell.angle_gamma   90.00
#
_symmetry.space_group_name_H-M   'P 1'
#
loop_
_entity.id
_entity.type
_entity.pdbx_description
1 polymer ?
#
loop_
_entity_poly.entity_id
_entity_poly.type
_entity_poly.pdbx_seq_one_letter_code
_entity_poly.pdbx_strand_id
1 'polypeptide(L)'
;MPNKNALGGRGKKAPYKTEHYRIPAPIKPLVQALANHYRELASQNKGELSFADLVDQIKEQAISLDQAKLIKVPTISAYEFTQNLYRVWFTEAETKAGRDCFGQPILLATLAQKMELETKTFLALLTQVESDLLELIPTKKKNYKVDNRRVGALTFHTPLSVRPDHISVSKKTISETVDKPI
;
A
#
# COMPACT_ATOMS: atom_id res chain seq x y z
N MET A 1 55.38 28.12 26.77
CA MET A 1 54.31 28.11 25.74
C MET A 1 53.14 27.29 26.28
N PRO A 2 51.93 27.85 26.46
CA PRO A 2 50.82 27.10 27.06
C PRO A 2 49.97 26.38 26.00
N ASN A 3 49.49 25.20 26.40
CA ASN A 3 48.78 24.19 25.62
C ASN A 3 47.36 24.66 25.21
N LYS A 4 47.05 24.64 23.90
CA LYS A 4 45.80 25.14 23.30
C LYS A 4 44.70 24.07 23.21
N ASN A 5 44.34 23.38 24.30
CA ASN A 5 43.19 22.46 24.30
C ASN A 5 42.47 22.41 25.67
N ALA A 6 42.11 23.56 26.22
CA ALA A 6 41.22 23.64 27.38
C ALA A 6 39.81 24.05 26.94
N LEU A 7 39.04 23.10 26.41
CA LEU A 7 37.59 23.24 26.23
C LEU A 7 36.89 22.76 27.50
N GLY A 8 36.66 23.65 28.47
CA GLY A 8 36.00 23.23 29.71
C GLY A 8 35.79 24.33 30.73
N GLY A 9 35.16 25.44 30.33
CA GLY A 9 34.68 26.45 31.27
C GLY A 9 33.43 25.98 32.02
N ARG A 10 33.51 26.03 33.35
CA ARG A 10 32.44 25.82 34.34
C ARG A 10 31.14 26.50 33.87
N GLY A 11 30.13 25.70 33.48
CA GLY A 11 28.76 26.18 33.21
C GLY A 11 28.21 26.03 31.79
N LYS A 12 28.97 25.53 30.81
CA LYS A 12 28.41 25.25 29.47
C LYS A 12 27.99 23.78 29.38
N LYS A 13 26.67 23.52 29.42
CA LYS A 13 26.10 22.22 29.05
C LYS A 13 26.68 21.82 27.70
N ALA A 14 27.21 20.61 27.58
CA ALA A 14 27.68 20.08 26.31
C ALA A 14 26.60 20.28 25.23
N PRO A 15 26.95 20.63 23.99
CA PRO A 15 25.96 20.71 22.92
C PRO A 15 25.40 19.30 22.68
N TYR A 16 24.24 19.00 23.28
CA TYR A 16 23.53 17.77 22.98
C TYR A 16 23.03 17.85 21.55
N LYS A 17 23.43 16.91 20.72
CA LYS A 17 22.90 16.76 19.37
C LYS A 17 21.47 16.24 19.49
N THR A 18 20.48 17.10 19.31
CA THR A 18 19.07 16.69 19.28
C THR A 18 18.75 16.17 17.88
N GLU A 19 18.44 14.88 17.76
CA GLU A 19 17.93 14.30 16.51
C GLU A 19 16.41 14.39 16.48
N HIS A 20 15.87 15.09 15.48
CA HIS A 20 14.44 15.21 15.28
C HIS A 20 13.97 14.15 14.29
N TYR A 21 13.27 13.13 14.79
CA TYR A 21 12.64 12.11 13.96
C TYR A 21 11.27 12.61 13.47
N ARG A 22 11.06 12.62 12.16
CA ARG A 22 9.74 12.91 11.58
C ARG A 22 8.88 11.65 11.64
N ILE A 23 7.82 11.73 12.42
CA ILE A 23 6.84 10.65 12.56
C ILE A 23 5.92 10.66 11.32
N PRO A 24 5.79 9.55 10.58
CA PRO A 24 4.83 9.43 9.48
C PRO A 24 3.40 9.79 9.93
N ALA A 25 2.67 10.52 9.07
CA ALA A 25 1.29 10.94 9.33
C ALA A 25 0.35 9.84 9.86
N PRO A 26 0.34 8.59 9.34
CA PRO A 26 -0.59 7.58 9.81
C PRO A 26 -0.40 7.18 11.27
N ILE A 27 0.82 7.27 11.81
CA ILE A 27 1.13 6.86 13.19
C ILE A 27 1.20 8.04 14.17
N LYS A 28 1.16 9.28 13.67
CA LYS A 28 1.20 10.50 14.50
C LYS A 28 0.14 10.54 15.60
N PRO A 29 -1.14 10.19 15.36
CA PRO A 29 -2.16 10.19 16.41
C PRO A 29 -1.85 9.18 17.52
N LEU A 30 -1.32 8.01 17.16
CA LEU A 30 -0.96 6.94 18.11
C LEU A 30 0.24 7.34 18.97
N VAL A 31 1.28 7.90 18.34
CA VAL A 31 2.46 8.40 19.08
C VAL A 31 2.08 9.56 20.01
N GLN A 32 1.16 10.43 19.58
CA GLN A 32 0.68 11.53 20.42
C GLN A 32 -0.14 11.03 21.62
N ALA A 33 -0.99 10.02 21.42
CA ALA A 33 -1.75 9.39 22.49
C ALA A 33 -0.82 8.73 23.53
N LEU A 34 0.19 8.00 23.05
CA LEU A 34 1.23 7.40 23.90
C LEU A 34 2.01 8.45 24.70
N ALA A 35 2.42 9.54 24.04
CA ALA A 35 3.14 10.62 24.70
C ALA A 35 2.30 11.31 25.80
N ASN A 36 1.00 11.50 25.56
CA ASN A 36 0.10 12.08 26.55
C ASN A 36 -0.11 11.12 27.73
N HIS A 37 -0.31 9.83 27.46
CA HIS A 37 -0.47 8.82 28.50
C HIS A 37 0.78 8.70 29.38
N TYR A 38 1.97 8.71 28.78
CA TYR A 38 3.23 8.75 29.54
C TYR A 38 3.33 10.00 30.43
N ARG A 39 2.92 11.18 29.95
CA ARG A 39 2.92 12.41 30.76
C ARG A 39 1.98 12.32 31.95
N GLU A 40 0.80 11.73 31.75
CA GLU A 40 -0.18 11.49 32.82
C GLU A 40 0.40 10.53 33.86
N LEU A 41 0.97 9.40 33.44
CA LEU A 41 1.59 8.43 34.33
C LEU A 41 2.81 9.02 35.07
N ALA A 42 3.67 9.76 34.38
CA ALA A 42 4.81 10.44 34.97
C ALA A 42 4.39 11.54 35.97
N SER A 43 3.20 12.11 35.81
CA SER A 43 2.64 13.07 36.76
C SER A 43 2.03 12.41 38.01
N GLN A 44 1.59 11.15 37.90
CA GLN A 44 0.96 10.38 38.97
C GLN A 44 1.96 9.56 39.80
N ASN A 45 3.05 9.06 39.20
CA ASN A 45 4.06 8.27 39.87
C ASN A 45 5.37 9.05 40.10
N LYS A 46 5.77 9.22 41.36
CA LYS A 46 7.10 9.74 41.78
C LYS A 46 8.24 8.69 41.67
N GLY A 47 7.99 7.54 41.04
CA GLY A 47 8.94 6.43 40.94
C GLY A 47 9.13 5.95 39.51
N GLU A 48 10.31 5.39 39.23
CA GLU A 48 10.72 4.86 37.92
C GLU A 48 9.65 3.97 37.31
N LEU A 49 9.01 4.45 36.24
CA LEU A 49 8.17 3.63 35.38
C LEU A 49 9.09 2.68 34.60
N SER A 50 9.01 1.39 34.89
CA SER A 50 9.72 0.37 34.12
C SER A 50 9.20 0.37 32.68
N PHE A 51 10.12 0.31 31.72
CA PHE A 51 9.78 0.22 30.30
C PHE A 51 8.91 -1.01 30.01
N ALA A 52 9.07 -2.10 30.76
CA ALA A 52 8.27 -3.31 30.62
C ALA A 52 6.79 -3.06 30.97
N ASP A 53 6.53 -2.38 32.09
CA ASP A 53 5.16 -2.09 32.56
C ASP A 53 4.42 -1.16 31.59
N LEU A 54 5.15 -0.19 31.01
CA LEU A 54 4.63 0.68 29.97
C LEU A 54 4.26 -0.11 28.71
N VAL A 55 5.14 -1.01 28.26
CA VAL A 55 4.88 -1.83 27.06
C VAL A 55 3.67 -2.73 27.26
N ASP A 56 3.51 -3.34 28.44
CA ASP A 56 2.40 -4.26 28.69
C ASP A 56 1.06 -3.52 28.85
N GLN A 57 1.03 -2.34 29.49
CA GLN A 57 -0.17 -1.50 29.52
C GLN A 57 -0.55 -0.94 28.14
N ILE A 58 0.44 -0.62 27.30
CA ILE A 58 0.20 -0.21 25.92
C ILE A 58 -0.39 -1.36 25.10
N LYS A 59 0.09 -2.59 25.28
CA LYS A 59 -0.51 -3.77 24.63
C LYS A 59 -1.97 -3.95 25.06
N GLU A 60 -2.25 -3.87 26.36
CA GLU A 60 -3.63 -3.98 26.88
C GLU A 60 -4.56 -2.88 26.35
N GLN A 61 -4.08 -1.63 26.28
CA GLN A 61 -4.86 -0.53 25.69
C GLN A 61 -4.97 -0.62 24.16
N ALA A 62 -3.96 -1.12 23.45
CA ALA A 62 -4.04 -1.37 22.02
C ALA A 62 -5.10 -2.43 21.70
N ILE A 63 -5.18 -3.49 22.52
CA ILE A 63 -6.24 -4.50 22.44
C ILE A 63 -7.61 -3.86 22.72
N SER A 64 -7.70 -2.95 23.69
CA SER A 64 -8.93 -2.19 24.00
C SER A 64 -9.37 -1.24 22.87
N LEU A 65 -8.42 -0.58 22.19
CA LEU A 65 -8.69 0.29 21.05
C LEU A 65 -9.10 -0.48 19.80
N ASP A 66 -8.58 -1.69 19.60
CA ASP A 66 -9.07 -2.64 18.59
C ASP A 66 -10.50 -3.11 18.90
N GLN A 67 -10.86 -3.26 20.18
CA GLN A 67 -12.23 -3.60 20.58
C GLN A 67 -13.21 -2.42 20.48
N ALA A 68 -12.77 -1.19 20.76
CA ALA A 68 -13.61 0.02 20.69
C ALA A 68 -13.80 0.57 19.27
N LYS A 69 -12.95 0.17 18.31
CA LYS A 69 -13.10 0.45 16.87
C LYS A 69 -13.53 -0.80 16.09
N LEU A 70 -14.48 -1.57 16.63
CA LEU A 70 -15.22 -2.58 15.87
C LEU A 70 -16.19 -1.95 14.83
N ILE A 71 -15.69 -1.05 13.99
CA ILE A 71 -15.96 -1.21 12.56
C ILE A 71 -15.07 -2.40 12.21
N LYS A 72 -15.67 -3.57 12.00
CA LYS A 72 -14.97 -4.75 11.47
C LYS A 72 -14.39 -4.38 10.11
N VAL A 73 -13.24 -3.70 10.09
CA VAL A 73 -12.37 -3.73 8.93
C VAL A 73 -11.79 -5.12 9.00
N PRO A 74 -12.17 -6.02 8.10
CA PRO A 74 -11.59 -7.35 8.11
C PRO A 74 -10.08 -7.16 7.99
N THR A 75 -9.33 -7.66 8.97
CA THR A 75 -7.86 -7.62 9.02
C THR A 75 -7.30 -8.59 7.98
N ILE A 76 -7.80 -8.52 6.75
CA ILE A 76 -7.30 -9.26 5.61
C ILE A 76 -6.02 -8.56 5.21
N SER A 77 -4.91 -9.28 5.27
CA SER A 77 -3.63 -8.75 4.78
C SER A 77 -3.74 -8.41 3.29
N ALA A 78 -3.01 -7.40 2.81
CA ALA A 78 -3.02 -7.04 1.39
C ALA A 78 -2.69 -8.23 0.48
N TYR A 79 -1.81 -9.13 0.92
CA TYR A 79 -1.49 -10.38 0.24
C TYR A 79 -2.70 -11.31 0.13
N GLU A 80 -3.36 -11.59 1.25
CA GLU A 80 -4.55 -12.47 1.29
C GLU A 80 -5.70 -11.89 0.47
N PHE A 81 -5.91 -10.57 0.54
CA PHE A 81 -6.87 -9.88 -0.30
C PHE A 81 -6.57 -10.08 -1.78
N THR A 82 -5.31 -9.91 -2.20
CA THR A 82 -4.88 -10.04 -3.59
C THR A 82 -5.08 -11.46 -4.12
N GLN A 83 -4.74 -12.47 -3.33
CA GLN A 83 -4.96 -13.88 -3.70
C GLN A 83 -6.45 -14.20 -3.86
N ASN A 84 -7.27 -13.74 -2.91
CA ASN A 84 -8.72 -13.94 -2.98
C ASN A 84 -9.34 -13.18 -4.16
N LEU A 85 -8.88 -11.95 -4.42
CA LEU A 85 -9.31 -11.13 -5.55
C LEU A 85 -9.00 -11.82 -6.88
N TYR A 86 -7.78 -12.34 -7.04
CA TYR A 86 -7.38 -13.07 -8.24
C TYR A 86 -8.24 -14.32 -8.45
N ARG A 87 -8.42 -15.14 -7.41
CA ARG A 87 -9.24 -16.36 -7.48
C ARG A 87 -10.68 -16.05 -7.90
N VAL A 88 -11.31 -15.08 -7.26
CA VAL A 88 -12.70 -14.69 -7.57
C VAL A 88 -12.80 -14.11 -8.98
N TRP A 89 -11.85 -13.25 -9.37
CA TRP A 89 -11.81 -12.73 -10.73
C TRP A 89 -11.65 -13.86 -11.75
N PHE A 90 -10.75 -14.83 -11.52
CA PHE A 90 -10.47 -15.92 -12.45
C PHE A 90 -11.71 -16.78 -12.68
N THR A 91 -12.43 -17.16 -11.62
CA THR A 91 -13.69 -17.91 -11.75
C THR A 91 -14.73 -17.14 -12.56
N GLU A 92 -14.91 -15.85 -12.31
CA GLU A 92 -15.88 -15.02 -13.05
C GLU A 92 -15.46 -14.77 -14.50
N ALA A 93 -14.15 -14.64 -14.76
CA ALA A 93 -13.58 -14.44 -16.07
C ALA A 93 -13.66 -15.73 -16.90
N GLU A 94 -13.31 -16.88 -16.31
CA GLU A 94 -13.42 -18.20 -16.93
C GLU A 94 -14.87 -18.54 -17.27
N THR A 95 -15.82 -18.22 -16.38
CA THR A 95 -17.25 -18.41 -16.64
C THR A 95 -17.73 -17.63 -17.87
N LYS A 96 -17.12 -16.47 -18.16
CA LYS A 96 -17.53 -15.60 -19.29
C LYS A 96 -16.78 -15.86 -20.59
N ALA A 97 -15.48 -16.14 -20.50
CA ALA A 97 -14.57 -16.20 -21.65
C ALA A 97 -13.94 -17.59 -21.88
N GLY A 98 -14.17 -18.55 -20.98
CA GLY A 98 -13.51 -19.86 -21.02
C GLY A 98 -12.07 -19.80 -20.50
N ARG A 99 -11.23 -20.75 -20.92
CA ARG A 99 -9.88 -20.93 -20.35
C ARG A 99 -8.91 -19.78 -20.64
N ASP A 100 -9.12 -19.03 -21.72
CA ASP A 100 -8.32 -17.86 -22.08
C ASP A 100 -8.99 -16.57 -21.59
N CYS A 101 -9.19 -16.49 -20.28
CA CYS A 101 -9.94 -15.40 -19.65
C CYS A 101 -9.09 -14.17 -19.27
N PHE A 102 -7.78 -14.20 -19.51
CA PHE A 102 -6.91 -13.04 -19.30
C PHE A 102 -7.33 -11.85 -20.16
N GLY A 103 -7.28 -10.64 -19.60
CA GLY A 103 -7.80 -9.44 -20.25
C GLY A 103 -9.33 -9.29 -20.19
N GLN A 104 -10.07 -10.28 -19.63
CA GLN A 104 -11.51 -10.14 -19.44
C GLN A 104 -11.82 -9.17 -18.30
N PRO A 105 -12.54 -8.05 -18.57
CA PRO A 105 -12.94 -7.13 -17.52
C PRO A 105 -14.12 -7.67 -16.72
N ILE A 106 -13.99 -7.64 -15.39
CA ILE A 106 -15.05 -7.97 -14.43
C ILE A 106 -15.39 -6.75 -13.59
N LEU A 107 -16.68 -6.49 -13.40
CA LEU A 107 -17.16 -5.31 -12.68
C LEU A 107 -16.74 -5.37 -11.21
N LEU A 108 -16.27 -4.24 -10.67
CA LEU A 108 -15.85 -4.15 -9.26
C LEU A 108 -17.00 -4.47 -8.31
N ALA A 109 -18.23 -4.09 -8.65
CA ALA A 109 -19.42 -4.43 -7.85
C ALA A 109 -19.65 -5.94 -7.75
N THR A 110 -19.43 -6.69 -8.84
CA THR A 110 -19.56 -8.15 -8.85
C THR A 110 -18.46 -8.80 -8.00
N LEU A 111 -17.22 -8.32 -8.13
CA LEU A 111 -16.09 -8.82 -7.34
C LEU A 111 -16.30 -8.56 -5.85
N ALA A 112 -16.71 -7.34 -5.47
CA ALA A 112 -17.01 -7.00 -4.08
C ALA A 112 -18.12 -7.88 -3.50
N GLN A 113 -19.20 -8.11 -4.27
CA GLN A 113 -20.29 -8.99 -3.86
C GLN A 113 -19.83 -10.43 -3.66
N LYS A 114 -19.02 -10.97 -4.56
CA LYS A 114 -18.51 -12.35 -4.51
C LYS A 114 -17.48 -12.57 -3.41
N MET A 115 -16.76 -11.52 -3.03
CA MET A 115 -15.86 -11.51 -1.87
C MET A 115 -16.60 -11.23 -0.55
N GLU A 116 -17.91 -11.01 -0.59
CA GLU A 116 -18.75 -10.66 0.57
C GLU A 116 -18.26 -9.40 1.30
N LEU A 117 -17.68 -8.46 0.55
CA LEU A 117 -17.16 -7.20 1.06
C LEU A 117 -18.09 -6.04 0.71
N GLU A 118 -18.28 -5.11 1.65
CA GLU A 118 -18.88 -3.83 1.33
C GLU A 118 -18.03 -3.12 0.26
N THR A 119 -18.68 -2.50 -0.74
CA THR A 119 -17.97 -1.85 -1.85
C THR A 119 -16.95 -0.82 -1.37
N LYS A 120 -17.22 -0.08 -0.29
CA LYS A 120 -16.27 0.88 0.28
C LYS A 120 -15.00 0.19 0.80
N THR A 121 -15.17 -0.89 1.56
CA THR A 121 -14.07 -1.70 2.11
C THR A 121 -13.26 -2.35 1.00
N PHE A 122 -13.94 -2.92 0.00
CA PHE A 122 -13.30 -3.49 -1.17
C PHE A 122 -12.40 -2.48 -1.90
N LEU A 123 -12.90 -1.26 -2.15
CA LEU A 123 -12.13 -0.21 -2.82
C LEU A 123 -10.92 0.25 -1.98
N ALA A 124 -11.06 0.32 -0.66
CA ALA A 124 -9.97 0.69 0.25
C ALA A 124 -8.86 -0.39 0.35
N LEU A 125 -9.22 -1.66 0.18
CA LEU A 125 -8.24 -2.75 0.08
C LEU A 125 -7.60 -2.78 -1.32
N LEU A 126 -8.37 -2.47 -2.36
CA LEU A 126 -7.87 -2.43 -3.74
C LEU A 126 -6.76 -1.39 -3.94
N THR A 127 -6.80 -0.25 -3.24
CA THR A 127 -5.72 0.76 -3.27
C THR A 127 -4.40 0.27 -2.67
N GLN A 128 -4.41 -0.84 -1.93
CA GLN A 128 -3.21 -1.42 -1.33
C GLN A 128 -2.59 -2.53 -2.20
N VAL A 129 -3.21 -2.86 -3.32
CA VAL A 129 -2.72 -3.90 -4.22
C VAL A 129 -1.70 -3.31 -5.17
N GLU A 130 -0.45 -3.73 -5.03
CA GLU A 130 0.63 -3.43 -5.96
C GLU A 130 0.82 -4.64 -6.89
N SER A 131 0.27 -4.57 -8.11
CA SER A 131 0.42 -5.62 -9.11
C SER A 131 0.47 -5.04 -10.52
N ASP A 132 1.55 -5.33 -11.24
CA ASP A 132 1.74 -4.91 -12.64
C ASP A 132 0.81 -5.64 -13.62
N LEU A 133 0.19 -6.73 -13.17
CA LEU A 133 -0.73 -7.54 -13.98
C LEU A 133 -2.18 -7.08 -13.86
N LEU A 134 -2.48 -6.26 -12.85
CA LEU A 134 -3.82 -5.80 -12.54
C LEU A 134 -4.06 -4.45 -13.22
N GLU A 135 -5.08 -4.39 -14.06
CA GLU A 135 -5.51 -3.15 -14.70
C GLU A 135 -6.92 -2.76 -14.25
N LEU A 136 -7.07 -1.49 -13.84
CA LEU A 136 -8.35 -0.89 -13.50
C LEU A 136 -8.87 -0.05 -14.67
N ILE A 137 -10.05 -0.39 -15.17
CA ILE A 137 -10.58 0.16 -16.42
C ILE A 137 -11.90 0.89 -16.15
N PRO A 138 -12.13 2.09 -16.73
CA PRO A 138 -13.43 2.74 -16.71
C PRO A 138 -14.46 1.93 -17.50
N THR A 139 -15.72 1.94 -17.06
CA THR A 139 -16.81 1.26 -17.78
C THR A 139 -17.94 2.23 -18.12
N LYS A 140 -18.82 1.83 -19.04
CA LYS A 140 -20.08 2.54 -19.30
C LYS A 140 -21.09 2.41 -18.16
N LYS A 141 -20.84 1.48 -17.21
CA LYS A 141 -21.69 1.24 -16.04
C LYS A 141 -21.24 2.13 -14.88
N LYS A 142 -21.58 1.73 -13.65
CA LYS A 142 -21.20 2.45 -12.43
C LYS A 142 -19.68 2.42 -12.25
N ASN A 143 -19.08 3.61 -12.18
CA ASN A 143 -17.67 3.80 -11.89
C ASN A 143 -17.48 4.37 -10.47
N TYR A 144 -16.41 3.92 -9.83
CA TYR A 144 -15.98 4.31 -8.50
C TYR A 144 -14.69 5.12 -8.60
N LYS A 145 -14.46 6.01 -7.63
CA LYS A 145 -13.21 6.77 -7.54
C LYS A 145 -12.19 5.92 -6.78
N VAL A 146 -11.10 5.57 -7.45
CA VAL A 146 -9.92 4.92 -6.87
C VAL A 146 -8.76 5.83 -7.19
N ASP A 147 -8.13 6.40 -6.17
CA ASP A 147 -7.17 7.49 -6.27
C ASP A 147 -7.69 8.67 -7.13
N ASN A 148 -6.99 8.98 -8.22
CA ASN A 148 -7.35 10.03 -9.18
C ASN A 148 -8.06 9.49 -10.44
N ARG A 149 -8.47 8.21 -10.46
CA ARG A 149 -9.10 7.57 -11.63
C ARG A 149 -10.54 7.16 -11.32
N ARG A 150 -11.39 7.15 -12.35
CA ARG A 150 -12.74 6.57 -12.29
C ARG A 150 -12.70 5.19 -12.93
N VAL A 151 -12.99 4.16 -12.14
CA VAL A 151 -12.82 2.76 -12.53
C VAL A 151 -14.11 1.99 -12.24
N GLY A 152 -14.50 1.10 -13.14
CA GLY A 152 -15.74 0.32 -13.00
C GLY A 152 -15.53 -1.18 -13.11
N ALA A 153 -14.40 -1.60 -13.69
CA ALA A 153 -14.00 -2.98 -13.83
C ALA A 153 -12.51 -3.14 -13.54
N LEU A 154 -12.15 -4.39 -13.27
CA LEU A 154 -10.79 -4.87 -13.10
C LEU A 154 -10.55 -6.03 -14.04
N THR A 155 -9.33 -6.12 -14.57
CA THR A 155 -8.85 -7.27 -15.31
C THR A 155 -7.43 -7.65 -14.89
N PHE A 156 -7.09 -8.93 -15.01
CA PHE A 156 -5.72 -9.39 -14.91
C PHE A 156 -5.21 -9.78 -16.30
N HIS A 157 -3.99 -9.35 -16.60
CA HIS A 157 -3.26 -9.72 -17.80
C HIS A 157 -2.28 -10.83 -17.50
N THR A 158 -1.92 -11.61 -18.53
CA THR A 158 -0.74 -12.44 -18.43
C THR A 158 0.48 -11.53 -18.27
N PRO A 159 1.48 -11.92 -17.46
CA PRO A 159 2.78 -11.26 -17.54
C PRO A 159 3.20 -11.34 -19.00
N LEU A 160 3.62 -10.21 -19.56
CA LEU A 160 4.34 -10.20 -20.84
C LEU A 160 5.52 -11.14 -20.64
N SER A 161 5.37 -12.40 -21.07
CA SER A 161 6.52 -13.25 -21.32
C SER A 161 7.35 -12.44 -22.30
N VAL A 162 8.55 -12.03 -21.87
CA VAL A 162 9.48 -11.28 -22.68
C VAL A 162 9.60 -12.03 -24.00
N ARG A 163 8.92 -11.54 -25.05
CA ARG A 163 9.08 -12.09 -26.38
C ARG A 163 10.52 -11.76 -26.78
N PRO A 164 11.38 -12.74 -27.10
CA PRO A 164 12.77 -12.47 -27.47
C PRO A 164 12.92 -11.84 -28.87
N ASP A 165 11.91 -11.13 -29.39
CA ASP A 165 11.82 -10.75 -30.81
C ASP A 165 11.75 -9.23 -31.06
N HIS A 166 12.34 -8.43 -30.18
CA HIS A 166 12.68 -7.04 -30.55
C HIS A 166 14.15 -6.74 -30.29
N ILE A 167 15.01 -7.61 -30.84
CA ILE A 167 16.28 -7.15 -31.39
C ILE A 167 15.93 -6.20 -32.54
N SER A 168 16.48 -5.00 -32.42
CA SER A 168 16.37 -3.90 -33.34
C SER A 168 16.79 -4.31 -34.75
N VAL A 169 15.89 -4.20 -35.73
CA VAL A 169 16.30 -4.03 -37.11
C VAL A 169 15.61 -2.81 -37.66
N SER A 170 16.34 -1.70 -37.60
CA SER A 170 16.13 -0.53 -38.45
C SER A 170 16.30 -0.99 -39.90
N LYS A 171 15.21 -1.11 -40.67
CA LYS A 171 15.28 -1.14 -42.14
C LYS A 171 14.84 0.22 -42.66
N LYS A 172 15.84 1.05 -42.83
CA LYS A 172 15.84 2.27 -43.65
C LYS A 172 15.72 1.84 -45.13
N THR A 173 14.74 2.44 -45.81
CA THR A 173 14.69 2.86 -47.23
C THR A 173 15.35 1.97 -48.28
N ILE A 174 14.63 1.63 -49.36
CA ILE A 174 14.84 2.17 -50.73
C ILE A 174 13.74 1.61 -51.65
N SER A 175 13.09 2.53 -52.34
CA SER A 175 12.20 2.34 -53.47
C SER A 175 13.00 1.88 -54.68
N GLU A 176 12.58 0.85 -55.40
CA GLU A 176 13.04 0.67 -56.77
C GLU A 176 11.98 -0.01 -57.64
N THR A 177 11.72 0.68 -58.74
CA THR A 177 10.82 0.41 -59.86
C THR A 177 11.16 -0.90 -60.56
N VAL A 178 10.15 -1.76 -60.76
CA VAL A 178 10.26 -2.92 -61.64
C VAL A 178 9.89 -2.49 -63.06
N ASP A 179 10.93 -2.28 -63.88
CA ASP A 179 10.82 -2.25 -65.34
C ASP A 179 10.62 -3.67 -65.89
N LYS A 180 9.76 -3.78 -66.91
CA LYS A 180 9.50 -5.01 -67.67
C LYS A 180 10.74 -5.49 -68.43
N PRO A 181 10.75 -6.76 -68.87
CA PRO A 181 11.06 -6.96 -70.29
C PRO A 181 10.22 -8.01 -71.02
N ILE A 182 9.89 -7.63 -72.26
CA ILE A 182 9.82 -8.36 -73.55
C ILE A 182 8.92 -9.60 -73.63
#